data_AF-A0A0G1WEE8-F1
#
_entry.id   AF-A0A0G1WEE8-F1
#
_cell.length_a   1.000
_cell.length_b   1.000
_cell.length_c   1.000
_cell.angle_alpha   90.00
_cell.angle_beta   90.00
_cell.angle_gamma   90.00
#
_symmetry.space_group_name_H-M   'P 1'
#
loop_
_entity.id
_entity.type
_entity.pdbx_description
1 polymer ?
#
loop_
_entity_poly.entity_id
_entity_poly.type
_entity_poly.pdbx_seq_one_letter_code
_entity_poly.pdbx_strand_id
1 'polypeptide(L)' 'MKIKLGFIIGGLLLLSFLFYWFQYRPTKIRSHCDWRAKSVWGWDVAEYGQYEWPAYEFTYNSCLHEKGLK' A
#
# COMPACT_ATOMS: atom_id res chain seq x y z
N MET A 1 36.63 -18.24 -2.09
CA MET A 1 35.41 -17.92 -2.87
C MET A 1 34.12 -17.86 -2.04
N LYS A 2 33.99 -18.60 -0.92
CA LYS A 2 32.77 -18.64 -0.09
C LYS A 2 32.29 -17.30 0.48
N ILE A 3 33.22 -16.39 0.83
CA ILE A 3 32.91 -15.07 1.40
C ILE A 3 32.18 -14.15 0.40
N LYS A 4 32.53 -14.21 -0.90
CA LYS A 4 31.88 -13.39 -1.94
C LYS A 4 30.44 -13.83 -2.20
N LEU A 5 30.15 -15.14 -2.09
CA LEU A 5 28.81 -15.69 -2.27
C LEU A 5 27.86 -15.27 -1.14
N GLY A 6 28.35 -15.26 0.11
CA GLY A 6 27.56 -14.81 1.26
C GLY A 6 27.13 -13.35 1.15
N PHE A 7 28.02 -12.47 0.68
CA PHE A 7 27.69 -11.06 0.45
C PHE A 7 26.63 -10.86 -0.64
N ILE A 8 26.67 -11.65 -1.72
CA ILE A 8 25.67 -11.58 -2.80
C ILE A 8 24.28 -12.01 -2.28
N ILE A 9 24.22 -13.12 -1.54
CA ILE A 9 22.96 -13.62 -0.95
C ILE A 9 22.41 -12.61 0.07
N GLY A 10 23.28 -12.08 0.95
CA GLY A 10 22.89 -11.06 1.92
C GLY A 10 22.36 -9.79 1.25
N GLY A 11 23.03 -9.34 0.18
CA GLY A 11 22.58 -8.21 -0.62
C GLY A 11 21.22 -8.44 -1.28
N LEU A 12 21.00 -9.64 -1.86
CA LEU A 12 19.72 -10.02 -2.45
C LEU A 12 18.59 -10.02 -1.41
N LEU A 13 18.80 -10.62 -0.24
CA LEU A 13 17.81 -10.62 0.84
C LEU A 13 17.46 -9.21 1.31
N LEU A 14 18.47 -8.35 1.46
CA LEU A 14 18.26 -6.96 1.86
C LEU A 14 17.47 -6.19 0.80
N LEU A 15 17.79 -6.36 -0.49
CA LEU A 15 17.05 -5.75 -1.58
C LEU A 15 15.59 -6.25 -1.65
N SER A 16 15.36 -7.55 -1.50
CA SER A 16 14.00 -8.11 -1.46
C SER A 16 13.20 -7.56 -0.27
N PHE A 17 13.83 -7.45 0.90
CA PHE A 17 13.21 -6.85 2.08
C PHE A 17 12.84 -5.39 1.86
N LEU A 18 13.76 -4.59 1.31
CA LEU A 18 13.51 -3.18 0.98
C LEU A 18 12.39 -3.04 -0.05
N PHE A 19 12.40 -3.85 -1.12
CA PHE A 19 11.35 -3.85 -2.13
C PHE A 19 9.98 -4.21 -1.53
N TYR A 20 9.93 -5.22 -0.68
CA TYR A 20 8.71 -5.60 0.03
C TYR A 20 8.19 -4.45 0.90
N TRP A 21 9.08 -3.82 1.68
CA TRP A 21 8.70 -2.77 2.62
C TRP A 21 8.26 -1.47 1.92
N PHE A 22 8.97 -1.06 0.86
CA PHE A 22 8.75 0.23 0.19
C PHE A 22 7.81 0.17 -1.01
N GLN A 23 7.70 -0.96 -1.71
CA GLN A 23 6.82 -1.04 -2.89
C GLN A 23 5.61 -1.93 -2.63
N TYR A 24 5.83 -3.16 -2.15
CA TYR A 24 4.75 -4.14 -2.04
C TYR A 24 3.76 -3.80 -0.92
N ARG A 25 4.25 -3.54 0.29
CA ARG A 25 3.45 -3.19 1.48
C ARG A 25 2.53 -1.98 1.21
N PRO A 26 3.03 -0.80 0.78
CA PRO A 26 2.16 0.36 0.57
C PRO A 26 1.12 0.13 -0.53
N THR A 27 1.46 -0.57 -1.60
CA THR A 27 0.51 -0.89 -2.68
C THR A 27 -0.65 -1.73 -2.19
N LYS A 28 -0.36 -2.79 -1.40
CA LYS A 28 -1.41 -3.65 -0.83
C LYS A 28 -2.29 -2.91 0.17
N ILE A 29 -1.72 -2.05 1.01
CA ILE A 29 -2.50 -1.25 1.96
C ILE A 29 -3.39 -0.25 1.23
N ARG A 30 -2.88 0.46 0.21
CA ARG A 30 -3.69 1.40 -0.59
C ARG A 30 -4.85 0.68 -1.26
N SER A 31 -4.62 -0.49 -1.86
CA SER A 31 -5.68 -1.30 -2.45
C SER A 31 -6.71 -1.78 -1.41
N HIS A 32 -6.27 -2.17 -0.22
CA HIS A 32 -7.17 -2.54 0.86
C HIS A 32 -8.01 -1.35 1.37
N CYS A 33 -7.39 -0.18 1.52
CA CYS A 33 -8.08 1.04 1.96
C CYS A 33 -9.05 1.57 0.90
N ASP A 34 -8.69 1.48 -0.39
CA ASP A 34 -9.58 1.77 -1.52
C ASP A 34 -10.80 0.84 -1.52
N TRP A 35 -10.57 -0.46 -1.37
CA TRP A 35 -11.64 -1.45 -1.22
C TRP A 35 -12.54 -1.15 -0.01
N ARG A 36 -11.95 -0.83 1.15
CA ARG A 36 -12.70 -0.49 2.37
C ARG A 36 -13.56 0.75 2.14
N ALA A 37 -12.99 1.82 1.59
CA ALA A 37 -13.71 3.05 1.31
C ALA A 37 -14.86 2.80 0.31
N LYS A 38 -14.63 2.03 -0.76
CA LYS A 38 -15.65 1.61 -1.73
C LYS A 38 -16.75 0.75 -1.10
N SER A 39 -16.39 -0.15 -0.17
CA SER A 39 -17.36 -1.02 0.50
C SER A 39 -18.32 -0.26 1.42
N VAL A 40 -17.87 0.87 1.99
CA VAL A 40 -18.68 1.70 2.90
C VAL A 40 -19.61 2.63 2.12
N TRP A 41 -19.13 3.23 1.03
CA TRP A 41 -19.86 4.27 0.30
C TRP A 41 -20.50 3.80 -1.01
N GLY A 42 -20.27 2.56 -1.41
CA GLY A 42 -20.72 1.99 -2.68
C GLY A 42 -19.64 2.07 -3.76
N TRP A 43 -19.56 1.03 -4.60
CA TRP A 43 -18.56 0.91 -5.67
C TRP A 43 -18.74 1.98 -6.76
N ASP A 44 -19.99 2.37 -7.02
CA ASP A 44 -20.35 3.39 -8.03
C ASP A 44 -19.82 4.79 -7.66
N VAL A 45 -19.63 5.08 -6.37
CA VAL A 45 -19.22 6.41 -5.87
C VAL A 45 -17.74 6.69 -6.16
N ALA A 46 -16.92 5.64 -6.32
CA ALA A 46 -15.51 5.78 -6.62
C ALA A 46 -15.19 5.84 -8.13
N GLU A 47 -16.13 5.47 -9.00
CA GLU A 47 -15.93 5.39 -10.46
C GLU A 47 -16.35 6.68 -11.18
N TYR A 48 -17.31 7.45 -10.64
CA TYR A 48 -17.69 8.78 -11.11
C TYR A 48 -16.67 9.84 -10.66
N GLY A 49 -15.46 9.75 -11.22
CA GLY A 49 -14.28 10.54 -10.87
C GLY A 49 -14.33 12.04 -11.15
N GLN A 50 -15.32 12.77 -10.63
CA GLN A 50 -15.41 14.22 -10.81
C GLN A 50 -15.91 15.02 -9.60
N TYR A 51 -16.36 14.37 -8.53
CA TYR A 51 -16.60 15.05 -7.26
C TYR A 51 -15.79 14.33 -6.17
N GLU A 52 -14.84 15.04 -5.55
CA GLU A 52 -14.22 14.66 -4.29
C GLU A 52 -15.36 14.40 -3.28
N TRP A 53 -15.73 13.14 -3.09
CA TRP A 53 -16.64 12.78 -2.02
C TRP A 53 -15.87 12.85 -0.72
N PRO A 54 -16.15 13.83 0.17
CA PRO A 54 -15.39 14.01 1.40
C PRO A 54 -15.45 12.76 2.28
N ALA A 55 -16.52 11.97 2.14
CA ALA A 55 -16.73 10.71 2.83
C ALA A 55 -15.79 9.59 2.36
N TYR A 56 -15.58 9.43 1.04
CA TYR A 56 -14.61 8.46 0.50
C TYR A 56 -13.20 8.81 0.97
N GLU A 57 -12.82 10.07 0.79
CA GLU A 57 -11.47 10.53 1.12
C GLU A 57 -11.19 10.39 2.63
N PHE A 58 -12.17 10.71 3.47
CA PHE A 58 -12.07 10.52 4.92
C PHE A 58 -11.85 9.06 5.30
N THR A 59 -12.66 8.13 4.79
CA THR A 59 -12.51 6.69 5.09
C THR A 59 -11.19 6.13 4.56
N TYR A 60 -10.80 6.54 3.35
CA TYR A 60 -9.54 6.13 2.74
C TYR A 60 -8.33 6.65 3.53
N ASN A 61 -8.28 7.95 3.82
CA ASN A 61 -7.19 8.57 4.58
C ASN A 61 -7.11 8.02 6.02
N SER A 62 -8.25 7.83 6.69
CA SER A 62 -8.28 7.22 8.02
C SER A 62 -7.69 5.80 8.00
N CYS A 63 -8.05 4.98 7.01
CA CYS A 63 -7.45 3.65 6.84
C CYS A 63 -5.95 3.70 6.57
N LEU A 64 -5.46 4.66 5.78
CA LEU A 64 -4.03 4.85 5.56
C LEU A 64 -3.30 5.22 6.86
N HIS A 65 -3.92 6.04 7.71
CA HIS A 65 -3.38 6.45 9.00
C HIS A 65 -3.28 5.30 9.98
N GLU A 66 -4.34 4.50 10.12
CA GLU A 66 -4.35 3.28 10.92
C GLU A 66 -3.24 2.29 10.52
N LYS A 67 -2.86 2.27 9.24
CA LYS A 67 -1.84 1.35 8.70
C LYS A 67 -0.42 1.96 8.64
N GLY A 68 -0.27 3.21 9.09
CA GLY A 68 1.00 3.92 9.15
C GLY A 68 1.56 4.29 7.77
N LEU A 69 0.69 4.73 6.85
CA LEU A 69 1.10 5.24 5.53
C LEU A 69 0.89 6.75 5.34
N LYS A 70 0.02 7.38 6.13
CA LYS A 70 -0.30 8.81 6.05
C LYS A 70 -0.86 9.28 7.38
#